data_AF-A0A9D4B0S5-F1
#
_entry.id   AF-A0A9D4B0S5-F1
#
_cell.length_a   1.000
_cell.length_b   1.000
_cell.length_c   1.000
_cell.angle_alpha   90.00
_cell.angle_beta   90.00
_cell.angle_gamma   90.00
#
_symmetry.space_group_name_H-M   'P 1'
#
loop_
_entity.id
_entity.type
_entity.pdbx_description
1 polymer ?
#
loop_
_entity_poly.entity_id
_entity_poly.type
_entity_poly.pdbx_seq_one_letter_code
_entity_poly.pdbx_strand_id
1 'polypeptide(L)'
;MRYKARANLPNIRVLTTKVLAEVFQHLEAAMSLFEEHDPNIERSVSVNRGISNMYSCYREIYKEKRRTSVQTSLDALRLQRRLQRSPQPRALQKVLENQSIYDFICLFECCLPNKHIDVATLVIYN
;
A
#
# COMPACT_ATOMS: atom_id res chain seq x y z
N MET A 1 -32.54 -30.27 6.50
CA MET A 1 -31.69 -30.30 5.29
C MET A 1 -30.30 -29.78 5.66
N ARG A 2 -29.25 -30.59 5.51
CA ARG A 2 -27.85 -30.21 5.76
C ARG A 2 -27.22 -29.81 4.43
N TYR A 3 -26.90 -28.54 4.24
CA TYR A 3 -26.11 -28.11 3.09
C TYR A 3 -24.67 -28.59 3.28
N LYS A 4 -24.24 -29.55 2.46
CA LYS A 4 -22.84 -29.96 2.36
C LYS A 4 -22.08 -28.86 1.62
N ALA A 5 -21.13 -28.22 2.31
CA ALA A 5 -20.20 -27.29 1.70
C ALA A 5 -19.29 -28.04 0.71
N ARG A 6 -19.37 -27.70 -0.58
CA ARG A 6 -18.35 -28.05 -1.56
C ARG A 6 -17.27 -26.96 -1.51
N ALA A 7 -16.03 -27.36 -1.24
CA ALA A 7 -14.87 -26.51 -1.39
C ALA A 7 -14.64 -26.20 -2.88
N ASN A 8 -15.13 -25.04 -3.31
CA ASN A 8 -14.63 -24.27 -4.43
C ASN A 8 -14.68 -22.84 -3.91
N LEU A 9 -13.56 -22.20 -3.58
CA LEU A 9 -13.60 -20.76 -3.31
C LEU A 9 -13.93 -20.09 -4.65
N PRO A 10 -15.13 -19.51 -4.82
CA PRO A 10 -15.45 -18.83 -6.05
C PRO A 10 -14.52 -17.61 -6.17
N ASN A 11 -14.12 -17.28 -7.39
CA ASN A 11 -13.56 -15.97 -7.72
C ASN A 11 -14.45 -14.90 -7.05
N ILE A 12 -13.94 -14.26 -6.00
CA ILE A 12 -14.71 -13.30 -5.20
C ILE A 12 -14.93 -12.10 -6.11
N ARG A 13 -16.13 -11.99 -6.69
CA ARG A 13 -16.52 -10.84 -7.50
C ARG A 13 -16.71 -9.65 -6.56
N VAL A 14 -15.70 -8.76 -6.54
CA VAL A 14 -15.72 -7.55 -5.72
C VAL A 14 -16.28 -6.38 -6.52
N LEU A 15 -17.25 -5.67 -5.95
CA LEU A 15 -17.67 -4.35 -6.45
C LEU A 15 -16.56 -3.33 -6.17
N THR A 16 -15.67 -3.18 -7.15
CA THR A 16 -14.62 -2.16 -7.13
C THR A 16 -15.18 -0.82 -7.64
N THR A 17 -14.48 0.28 -7.33
CA THR A 17 -14.82 1.60 -7.88
C THR A 17 -14.75 1.61 -9.41
N LYS A 18 -13.82 0.86 -10.01
CA LYS A 18 -13.69 0.71 -11.47
C LYS A 18 -14.93 0.06 -12.08
N VAL A 19 -15.36 -1.07 -11.53
CA VAL A 19 -16.56 -1.79 -12.00
C VAL A 19 -17.80 -0.92 -11.88
N LEU A 20 -17.96 -0.21 -10.75
CA LEU A 20 -19.10 0.71 -10.56
C LEU A 20 -19.07 1.86 -11.57
N ALA A 21 -17.91 2.44 -11.86
CA ALA A 21 -17.78 3.50 -12.86
C ALA A 21 -18.16 3.01 -14.27
N GLU A 22 -17.72 1.81 -14.65
CA GLU A 22 -18.07 1.18 -15.93
C GLU A 22 -19.58 0.91 -16.05
N VAL A 23 -20.21 0.36 -15.00
CA VAL A 23 -21.67 0.19 -14.96
C VAL A 23 -22.41 1.51 -15.12
N PHE A 24 -21.96 2.57 -14.42
CA PHE A 24 -22.58 3.89 -14.57
C PHE A 24 -22.45 4.42 -16.00
N GLN A 25 -21.29 4.24 -16.65
CA GLN A 25 -21.12 4.65 -18.05
C GLN A 25 -22.13 3.95 -18.98
N HIS A 26 -22.37 2.64 -18.80
CA HIS A 26 -23.36 1.93 -19.60
C HIS A 26 -24.79 2.40 -19.33
N LEU A 27 -25.13 2.70 -18.07
CA LEU A 27 -26.45 3.22 -17.72
C LEU A 27 -26.70 4.61 -18.30
N GLU A 28 -25.72 5.51 -18.17
CA GLU A 28 -25.81 6.85 -18.77
C GLU A 28 -25.91 6.78 -20.30
N ALA A 29 -25.13 5.92 -20.96
CA ALA A 29 -25.23 5.73 -22.41
C ALA A 29 -26.62 5.22 -22.83
N ALA A 30 -27.22 4.29 -22.08
CA ALA A 30 -28.57 3.82 -22.35
C ALA A 30 -29.63 4.93 -22.14
N MET A 31 -29.50 5.73 -21.09
CA MET A 31 -30.39 6.85 -20.81
C MET A 31 -30.31 7.93 -21.90
N SER A 32 -29.11 8.22 -22.41
CA SER A 32 -28.93 9.15 -23.55
C SER A 32 -29.61 8.64 -24.82
N LEU A 33 -29.55 7.34 -25.10
CA LEU A 33 -30.27 6.75 -26.24
C LEU A 33 -31.79 6.89 -26.13
N PHE A 34 -32.34 6.79 -24.91
CA PHE A 34 -33.77 7.05 -24.69
C PHE A 34 -34.12 8.52 -24.89
N GLU A 35 -33.27 9.45 -24.45
CA GLU A 35 -33.48 10.89 -24.66
C GLU A 35 -33.41 11.28 -26.14
N GLU A 36 -32.50 10.67 -26.90
CA GLU A 36 -32.28 10.99 -28.32
C GLU A 36 -33.32 10.36 -29.24
N HIS A 37 -33.70 9.11 -28.99
CA HIS A 37 -34.53 8.33 -29.93
C HIS A 37 -36.00 8.18 -29.52
N ASP A 38 -36.39 8.57 -28.30
CA ASP A 38 -37.80 8.57 -27.91
C ASP A 38 -38.50 9.86 -28.36
N PRO A 39 -39.46 9.83 -29.30
CA PRO A 39 -40.22 11.01 -29.68
C PRO A 39 -41.10 11.55 -28.54
N ASN A 40 -41.34 10.76 -27.48
CA ASN A 40 -42.03 11.19 -26.28
C ASN A 40 -41.02 11.52 -25.16
N ILE A 41 -40.73 12.80 -25.00
CA ILE A 41 -39.78 13.32 -24.00
C ILE A 41 -40.22 13.00 -22.57
N GLU A 42 -41.51 13.08 -22.25
CA GLU A 42 -41.99 12.82 -20.89
C GLU A 42 -41.77 11.35 -20.49
N ARG A 43 -41.95 10.44 -21.45
CA ARG A 43 -41.69 9.01 -21.24
C ARG A 43 -40.21 8.74 -21.00
N SER A 44 -39.31 9.26 -21.84
CA SER A 44 -37.87 9.06 -21.66
C SER A 44 -37.36 9.67 -20.35
N VAL A 45 -37.82 10.87 -19.99
CA VAL A 45 -37.50 11.51 -18.70
C VAL A 45 -37.99 10.67 -17.52
N SER A 46 -39.23 10.16 -17.59
CA SER A 46 -39.79 9.31 -16.53
C SER A 46 -38.98 8.02 -16.34
N VAL A 47 -38.59 7.37 -17.44
CA VAL A 47 -37.74 6.16 -17.42
C VAL A 47 -36.36 6.47 -16.84
N ASN A 48 -35.70 7.54 -17.30
CA ASN A 48 -34.36 7.91 -16.83
C ASN A 48 -34.36 8.24 -15.33
N ARG A 49 -35.42 8.89 -14.83
CA ARG A 49 -35.61 9.10 -13.39
C ARG A 49 -35.76 7.77 -12.64
N GLY A 50 -36.52 6.83 -13.18
CA GLY A 50 -36.68 5.48 -12.62
C GLY A 50 -35.35 4.73 -12.51
N ILE A 51 -34.59 4.68 -13.61
CA ILE A 51 -33.26 4.06 -13.66
C ILE A 51 -32.35 4.71 -12.62
N SER A 52 -32.26 6.03 -12.64
CA SER A 52 -31.46 6.80 -11.68
C SER A 52 -31.81 6.50 -10.22
N ASN A 53 -33.08 6.32 -9.90
CA ASN A 53 -33.50 5.97 -8.55
C ASN A 53 -33.08 4.54 -8.18
N MET A 54 -33.23 3.58 -9.11
CA MET A 54 -32.92 2.17 -8.87
C MET A 54 -31.45 1.92 -8.55
N TYR A 55 -30.51 2.61 -9.22
CA TYR A 55 -29.08 2.43 -8.97
C TYR A 55 -28.49 3.40 -7.94
N SER A 56 -29.32 4.20 -7.26
CA SER A 56 -28.87 5.18 -6.25
C SER A 56 -28.05 4.56 -5.12
N CYS A 57 -28.41 3.35 -4.66
CA CYS A 57 -27.67 2.62 -3.64
C CYS A 57 -26.21 2.32 -4.06
N TYR A 58 -25.98 2.02 -5.34
CA TYR A 58 -24.64 1.79 -5.86
C TYR A 58 -23.82 3.08 -5.95
N ARG A 59 -24.47 4.24 -6.16
CA ARG A 59 -23.78 5.54 -6.10
C ARG A 59 -23.26 5.84 -4.70
N GLU A 60 -24.03 5.49 -3.66
CA GLU A 60 -23.57 5.66 -2.28
C GLU A 60 -22.39 4.72 -1.97
N ILE A 61 -22.47 3.45 -2.36
CA ILE A 61 -21.34 2.50 -2.24
C ILE A 61 -20.09 3.02 -2.95
N TYR A 62 -20.25 3.60 -4.15
CA TYR A 62 -19.14 4.19 -4.89
C TYR A 62 -18.50 5.37 -4.14
N LYS A 63 -19.32 6.29 -3.61
CA LYS A 63 -18.86 7.45 -2.82
C LYS A 63 -18.10 6.99 -1.57
N GLU A 64 -18.64 6.02 -0.84
CA GLU A 64 -18.00 5.45 0.35
C GLU A 64 -16.63 4.86 0.01
N LYS A 65 -16.56 3.99 -1.01
CA LYS A 65 -15.29 3.38 -1.45
C LYS A 65 -14.26 4.43 -1.88
N ARG A 66 -14.69 5.49 -2.57
CA ARG A 66 -13.80 6.59 -2.94
C ARG A 66 -13.30 7.37 -1.74
N ARG A 67 -14.17 7.70 -0.77
CA ARG A 67 -13.78 8.40 0.47
C ARG A 67 -12.76 7.58 1.25
N THR A 68 -12.99 6.28 1.44
CA THR A 68 -12.04 5.38 2.11
C THR A 68 -10.70 5.36 1.40
N SER A 69 -10.68 5.20 0.08
CA SER A 69 -9.44 5.20 -0.70
C SER A 69 -8.65 6.50 -0.56
N VAL A 70 -9.33 7.66 -0.63
CA VAL A 70 -8.69 8.97 -0.44
C VAL A 70 -8.14 9.10 0.97
N GLN A 71 -8.92 8.72 1.98
CA GLN A 71 -8.51 8.79 3.38
C GLN A 71 -7.27 7.93 3.65
N THR A 72 -7.26 6.68 3.18
CA THR A 72 -6.09 5.80 3.30
C THR A 72 -4.85 6.38 2.62
N SER A 73 -5.02 7.00 1.44
CA SER A 73 -3.90 7.66 0.75
C SER A 73 -3.35 8.85 1.55
N LEU A 74 -4.22 9.67 2.15
CA LEU A 74 -3.80 10.80 2.98
C LEU A 74 -3.08 10.34 4.25
N ASP A 75 -3.56 9.26 4.86
CA ASP A 75 -2.94 8.70 6.06
C ASP A 75 -1.58 8.08 5.76
N ALA A 76 -1.45 7.38 4.64
CA ALA A 76 -0.16 6.89 4.14
C ALA A 76 0.83 8.05 3.92
N LEU A 77 0.41 9.15 3.27
CA LEU A 77 1.24 10.33 3.06
C LEU A 77 1.63 11.02 4.37
N ARG A 78 0.73 11.07 5.37
CA ARG A 78 1.03 11.59 6.72
C ARG A 78 2.07 10.71 7.40
N LEU A 79 1.92 9.38 7.35
CA LEU A 79 2.91 8.45 7.91
C LEU A 79 4.26 8.59 7.22
N GLN A 80 4.29 8.67 5.89
CA GLN A 80 5.52 8.87 5.13
C GLN A 80 6.24 10.16 5.54
N ARG A 81 5.51 11.27 5.70
CA ARG A 81 6.08 12.52 6.21
C ARG A 81 6.58 12.40 7.65
N ARG A 82 5.91 11.63 8.51
CA ARG A 82 6.38 11.36 9.89
C ARG A 82 7.68 10.54 9.89
N LEU A 83 7.79 9.55 9.00
CA LEU A 83 9.00 8.74 8.84
C LEU A 83 10.16 9.59 8.30
N GLN A 84 9.91 10.47 7.34
CA GLN A 84 10.92 11.42 6.84
C GLN A 84 11.31 12.49 7.87
N ARG A 85 10.40 12.84 8.78
CA ARG A 85 10.65 13.75 9.91
C ARG A 85 11.18 13.03 11.15
N SER A 86 11.40 11.72 11.09
CA SER A 86 12.13 11.06 12.16
C SER A 86 13.47 11.77 12.28
N PRO A 87 13.89 12.18 13.49
CA PRO A 87 15.24 12.62 13.68
C PRO A 87 16.10 11.45 13.17
N GLN A 88 16.88 11.68 12.11
CA GLN A 88 18.08 10.87 11.86
C GLN A 88 18.66 10.57 13.24
N PRO A 89 18.89 9.30 13.62
CA PRO A 89 19.58 9.02 14.85
C PRO A 89 21.02 9.51 14.67
N ARG A 90 21.23 10.82 14.88
CA ARG A 90 22.53 11.43 15.15
C ARG A 90 23.17 10.78 16.38
N ALA A 91 22.39 10.03 17.16
CA ALA A 91 22.84 9.13 18.21
C ALA A 91 23.44 7.80 17.69
N LEU A 92 23.10 7.30 16.50
CA LEU A 92 23.73 6.11 15.89
C LEU A 92 24.95 6.46 15.04
N GLN A 93 24.99 7.66 14.45
CA GLN A 93 26.19 8.11 13.72
C GLN A 93 27.38 8.33 14.68
N LYS A 94 27.11 8.80 15.91
CA LYS A 94 28.11 8.90 16.98
C LYS A 94 28.53 7.57 17.60
N VAL A 95 27.75 6.51 17.42
CA VAL A 95 28.09 5.15 17.90
C VAL A 95 28.98 4.45 16.87
N LEU A 96 28.68 4.56 15.57
CA LEU A 96 29.50 3.94 14.52
C LEU A 96 30.84 4.67 14.23
N GLU A 97 30.97 5.97 14.51
CA GLU A 97 32.27 6.67 14.39
C GLU A 97 33.24 6.39 15.55
N ASN A 98 32.76 5.87 16.69
CA ASN A 98 33.61 5.55 17.85
C ASN A 98 33.83 4.05 18.05
N GLN A 99 33.30 3.19 17.17
CA GLN A 99 33.41 1.73 17.31
C GLN A 99 34.70 1.15 16.72
N SER A 100 35.48 1.92 15.95
CA SER A 100 36.68 1.39 15.27
C SER A 100 37.95 1.30 16.14
N ILE A 101 37.93 1.80 17.39
CA ILE A 101 39.12 1.76 18.27
C ILE A 101 39.00 0.65 19.33
N TYR A 102 37.80 0.39 19.86
CA TYR A 102 37.61 -0.57 20.95
C TYR A 102 37.37 -2.02 20.52
N ASP A 103 37.08 -2.28 19.24
CA ASP A 103 37.02 -3.65 18.71
C ASP A 103 38.40 -4.17 18.23
N PHE A 104 39.36 -3.28 17.96
CA PHE A 104 40.71 -3.68 17.54
C PHE A 104 41.61 -4.08 18.72
N ILE A 105 41.37 -3.54 19.91
CA ILE A 105 42.14 -3.87 21.13
C ILE A 105 41.68 -5.20 21.74
N CYS A 106 40.40 -5.57 21.61
CA CYS A 106 39.88 -6.82 22.17
C CYS A 106 40.25 -8.10 21.39
N LEU A 107 40.85 -8.00 20.20
CA LEU A 107 41.29 -9.17 19.43
C LEU A 107 42.77 -9.55 19.63
N PHE A 108 43.55 -8.78 20.39
CA PHE A 108 44.99 -9.03 20.53
C PHE A 108 45.45 -9.56 21.90
N GLU A 109 44.57 -9.71 22.90
CA GLU A 109 44.99 -10.08 24.27
C GLU A 109 44.27 -11.29 24.92
N CYS A 110 43.58 -12.16 24.17
CA CYS A 110 42.94 -13.35 24.77
C CYS A 110 43.38 -14.71 24.23
N CYS A 111 44.25 -14.79 23.22
CA CYS A 111 44.76 -16.07 22.74
C CYS A 111 46.24 -15.97 22.37
N LEU A 112 47.14 -16.10 23.36
CA LEU A 112 48.34 -16.95 23.23
C LEU A 112 48.97 -17.15 24.62
N PRO A 113 48.97 -18.37 25.18
CA PRO A 113 49.77 -18.70 26.34
C PRO A 113 51.23 -18.86 25.91
N ASN A 114 52.09 -18.08 26.57
CA ASN A 114 53.43 -18.49 26.99
C ASN A 114 54.26 -19.32 25.98
N LYS A 115 55.01 -18.69 25.05
CA LYS A 115 56.33 -19.19 24.61
C LYS A 115 57.26 -18.06 24.19
N HIS A 116 58.40 -18.05 24.86
CA HIS A 116 59.63 -17.31 24.63
C HIS A 116 60.12 -17.43 23.18
N ILE A 117 60.17 -16.33 22.41
CA ILE A 117 60.94 -16.25 21.15
C ILE A 117 61.60 -14.87 21.05
N ASP A 118 62.88 -14.95 20.68
CA ASP A 118 63.94 -13.95 20.71
C ASP A 118 63.77 -12.81 19.70
N VAL A 119 64.28 -11.62 20.08
CA VAL A 119 64.30 -10.37 19.32
C VAL A 119 65.41 -10.41 18.26
N ALA A 120 65.23 -11.18 17.20
CA ALA A 120 66.00 -11.06 15.97
C ALA A 120 65.26 -11.74 14.83
N THR A 121 65.21 -11.09 13.65
CA THR A 121 64.49 -11.53 12.42
C THR A 121 63.02 -11.09 12.45
N LEU A 122 62.56 -10.06 11.74
CA LEU A 122 62.70 -9.88 10.30
C LEU A 122 62.33 -8.41 9.97
N VAL A 123 63.37 -7.59 9.74
CA VAL A 123 63.35 -6.58 8.67
C VAL A 123 63.02 -7.31 7.37
N ILE A 124 62.33 -6.65 6.43
CA ILE A 124 61.89 -7.09 5.08
C ILE A 124 60.35 -7.33 5.09
N TYR A 125 59.45 -6.45 4.64
CA TYR A 125 59.42 -5.59 3.44
C TYR A 125 58.71 -4.25 3.74
N ASN A 126 59.15 -3.22 2.99
CA ASN A 126 58.74 -1.81 2.97
C ASN A 126 57.26 -1.50 3.20
#